data_AF-A0A2P4X6I8-F1
#
_entry.id   AF-A0A2P4X6I8-F1
#
_cell.length_a   1.000
_cell.length_b   1.000
_cell.length_c   1.000
_cell.angle_alpha   90.00
_cell.angle_beta   90.00
_cell.angle_gamma   90.00
#
_symmetry.space_group_name_H-M   'P 1'
#
loop_
_entity.id
_entity.type
_entity.pdbx_description
1 polymer ?
#
loop_
_entity_poly.entity_id
_entity_poly.type
_entity_poly.pdbx_seq_one_letter_code
_entity_poly.pdbx_strand_id
1 'polypeptide(L)'
;QSDKRNASDFALWKKSKSGEPFWPSPWGEGRPGWHIECSAMASDALKHLAGGKIDVHSGGIDLRFPHHDNEIAQSEAYFDFSQWVNYFVHTGHLNIEGLKMSKSLKNFVKIQEALMDNSPRQLRFLFLLHKYNVPMDYNDNSMDEAVGVDRFFAEFFANVKARLRELGVEKTQKWTPVEKALHGALLDCKDKVFRALSDDINTPLALLHLQQLAKEINRYMAGDIEKQASMLIRAAAEYITRILSIFGLVTSATDIGFPLSSGTTGGADQETILTPVLDIFAQFRDEIREAARSAAAEGSDVKALASTVLRLCDVVRDEKLPYAGVRLEDRSAGAAVWKLANKDELIEELEKKKQEKIRKEEQKRLRLEEEARKKAELAEKAKIPPSEMFLGMKDKYSKFDDEGLPTHDAAGEPLSKGQTKKLAKEQAKQKALYEKHSKAGN
;
A
#
# COMPACT_ATOMS: atom_id res chain seq x y z
N GLN A 1 16.80 27.58 -59.87
CA GLN A 1 18.17 27.03 -59.74
C GLN A 1 19.23 27.93 -60.39
N SER A 2 18.88 29.09 -60.96
CA SER A 2 19.81 30.01 -61.66
C SER A 2 20.74 30.83 -60.75
N ASP A 3 20.45 30.92 -59.45
CA ASP A 3 21.10 31.90 -58.56
C ASP A 3 22.20 31.28 -57.68
N LYS A 4 22.50 29.98 -57.85
CA LYS A 4 23.52 29.25 -57.11
C LYS A 4 24.74 29.00 -58.00
N ARG A 5 25.95 29.03 -57.42
CA ARG A 5 27.19 28.70 -58.15
C ARG A 5 27.37 27.19 -58.26
N ASN A 6 26.96 26.45 -57.23
CA ASN A 6 26.95 25.00 -57.20
C ASN A 6 25.55 24.47 -56.81
N ALA A 7 25.19 23.28 -57.31
CA ALA A 7 23.95 22.62 -56.95
C ALA A 7 23.83 22.36 -55.44
N SER A 8 24.96 22.11 -54.77
CA SER A 8 25.04 21.87 -53.33
C SER A 8 24.93 23.13 -52.46
N ASP A 9 24.99 24.33 -53.04
CA ASP A 9 24.91 25.57 -52.26
C ASP A 9 23.57 25.63 -51.49
N PHE A 10 23.61 26.01 -50.22
CA PHE A 10 22.43 26.19 -49.38
C PHE A 10 22.37 27.61 -48.81
N ALA A 11 21.15 28.09 -48.55
CA ALA A 11 20.94 29.47 -48.13
C ALA A 11 21.21 29.63 -46.62
N LEU A 12 22.10 30.56 -46.26
CA LEU A 12 22.29 31.02 -44.88
C LEU A 12 21.22 32.05 -44.49
N TRP A 13 20.97 33.02 -45.38
CA TRP A 13 19.93 34.03 -45.23
C TRP A 13 19.04 34.03 -46.45
N LYS A 14 17.72 34.04 -46.24
CA LYS A 14 16.71 34.07 -47.30
C LYS A 14 16.01 35.42 -47.27
N LYS A 15 16.01 36.13 -48.40
CA LYS A 15 15.18 37.31 -48.57
C LYS A 15 13.71 36.94 -48.36
N SER A 16 13.02 37.66 -47.48
CA SER A 16 11.61 37.38 -47.17
C SER A 16 10.71 37.83 -48.33
N LYS A 17 9.64 37.07 -48.57
CA LYS A 17 8.59 37.45 -49.51
C LYS A 17 7.55 38.33 -48.81
N SER A 18 6.75 39.05 -49.59
CA SER A 18 5.64 39.84 -49.04
C SER A 18 4.71 38.96 -48.20
N GLY A 19 4.43 39.40 -46.96
CA GLY A 19 3.61 38.67 -45.99
C GLY A 19 4.36 37.60 -45.17
N GLU A 20 5.63 37.31 -45.45
CA GLU A 20 6.46 36.46 -44.57
C GLU A 20 7.10 37.29 -43.45
N PRO A 21 7.35 36.70 -42.26
CA PRO A 21 8.16 37.32 -41.23
C PRO A 21 9.56 37.71 -41.75
N PHE A 22 10.10 38.82 -41.27
CA PHE A 22 11.43 39.29 -41.63
C PHE A 22 12.12 40.02 -40.49
N TRP A 23 13.45 40.08 -40.58
CA TRP A 23 14.33 40.84 -39.71
C TRP A 23 15.31 41.67 -40.57
N PRO A 24 15.75 42.84 -40.10
CA PRO A 24 16.79 43.61 -40.76
C PRO A 24 18.13 42.88 -40.66
N SER A 25 18.92 42.92 -41.75
CA SER A 25 20.27 42.37 -41.79
C SER A 25 21.16 43.18 -42.75
N PRO A 26 22.49 42.99 -42.73
CA PRO A 26 23.40 43.61 -43.70
C PRO A 26 23.09 43.28 -45.17
N TRP A 27 22.33 42.21 -45.43
CA TRP A 27 21.90 41.77 -46.76
C TRP A 27 20.45 42.15 -47.09
N GLY A 28 19.86 43.05 -46.29
CA GLY A 28 18.47 43.47 -46.40
C GLY A 28 17.51 42.64 -45.56
N GLU A 29 16.21 42.93 -45.70
CA GLU A 29 15.14 42.23 -44.98
C GLU A 29 15.04 40.76 -45.38
N GLY A 30 15.08 39.87 -44.40
CA GLY A 30 14.97 38.44 -44.64
C GLY A 30 14.81 37.64 -43.37
N ARG A 31 15.09 36.34 -43.49
CA ARG A 31 14.97 35.35 -42.42
C ARG A 31 16.07 34.30 -42.55
N PRO A 32 16.44 33.62 -41.45
CA PRO A 32 17.44 32.57 -41.51
C PRO A 32 17.02 31.42 -42.43
N GLY A 33 18.02 30.76 -43.01
CA GLY A 33 17.85 29.44 -43.61
C GLY A 33 17.79 28.36 -42.53
N TRP A 34 17.09 27.27 -42.83
CA TRP A 34 16.84 26.18 -41.88
C TRP A 34 18.12 25.66 -41.17
N HIS A 35 19.24 25.56 -41.88
CA HIS A 35 20.49 25.01 -41.32
C HIS A 35 21.23 25.98 -40.39
N ILE A 36 21.23 27.29 -40.69
CA ILE A 36 22.05 28.26 -39.93
C ILE A 36 21.53 28.48 -38.51
N GLU A 37 20.25 28.22 -38.29
CA GLU A 37 19.60 28.36 -36.98
C GLU A 37 20.28 27.45 -35.95
N CYS A 38 20.42 26.16 -36.24
CA CYS A 38 21.03 25.18 -35.35
C CYS A 38 22.51 25.50 -35.08
N SER A 39 23.30 25.75 -36.12
CA SER A 39 24.72 26.10 -36.00
C SER A 39 24.93 27.35 -35.15
N ALA A 40 24.16 28.42 -35.39
CA ALA A 40 24.30 29.68 -34.66
C ALA A 40 23.88 29.54 -33.20
N MET A 41 22.76 28.87 -32.91
CA MET A 41 22.27 28.69 -31.54
C MET A 41 23.18 27.77 -30.73
N ALA A 42 23.62 26.65 -31.31
CA ALA A 42 24.56 25.73 -30.65
C ALA A 42 25.90 26.41 -30.36
N SER A 43 26.42 27.16 -31.34
CA SER A 43 27.64 27.97 -31.18
C SER A 43 27.52 28.99 -30.07
N ASP A 44 26.41 29.74 -30.01
CA ASP A 44 26.21 30.77 -28.98
C ASP A 44 26.05 30.16 -27.57
N ALA A 45 25.29 29.06 -27.45
CA ALA A 45 25.10 28.36 -26.18
C ALA A 45 26.40 27.74 -25.65
N LEU A 46 27.29 27.29 -26.55
CA LEU A 46 28.50 26.56 -26.20
C LEU A 46 29.78 27.39 -26.35
N LYS A 47 29.71 28.67 -26.70
CA LYS A 47 30.88 29.54 -26.91
C LYS A 47 31.86 29.59 -25.73
N HIS A 48 31.36 29.37 -24.52
CA HIS A 48 32.16 29.36 -23.29
C HIS A 48 32.80 27.99 -22.98
N LEU A 49 32.37 26.94 -23.68
CA LEU A 49 32.81 25.56 -23.50
C LEU A 49 33.55 25.12 -24.77
N ALA A 50 34.87 24.96 -24.67
CA ALA A 50 35.71 24.35 -25.71
C ALA A 50 35.64 24.98 -27.11
N GLY A 51 35.34 26.29 -27.22
CA GLY A 51 35.36 27.00 -28.50
C GLY A 51 34.28 26.55 -29.49
N GLY A 52 33.12 26.08 -29.00
CA GLY A 52 31.98 25.69 -29.84
C GLY A 52 31.93 24.21 -30.23
N LYS A 53 32.86 23.38 -29.72
CA LYS A 53 32.85 21.92 -29.93
C LYS A 53 31.73 21.23 -29.14
N ILE A 54 31.18 20.18 -29.73
CA ILE A 54 30.07 19.40 -29.16
C ILE A 54 30.50 17.93 -29.05
N ASP A 55 30.29 17.30 -27.90
CA ASP A 55 30.54 15.87 -27.78
C ASP A 55 29.48 15.04 -28.52
N VAL A 56 28.20 15.34 -28.28
CA VAL A 56 27.08 14.62 -28.87
C VAL A 56 26.08 15.59 -29.51
N HIS A 57 25.85 15.42 -30.81
CA HIS A 57 24.74 16.07 -31.53
C HIS A 57 23.77 15.01 -32.04
N SER A 58 22.47 15.30 -32.03
CA SER A 58 21.45 14.27 -32.30
C SER A 58 20.27 14.79 -33.11
N GLY A 59 19.55 13.87 -33.75
CA GLY A 59 18.33 14.17 -34.48
C GLY A 59 17.74 12.95 -35.16
N GLY A 60 16.65 13.13 -35.91
CA GLY A 60 16.14 12.08 -36.80
C GLY A 60 17.17 11.71 -37.88
N ILE A 61 17.12 10.48 -38.37
CA ILE A 61 18.01 10.03 -39.46
C ILE A 61 17.86 10.84 -40.75
N ASP A 62 16.70 11.48 -40.97
CA ASP A 62 16.49 12.43 -42.06
C ASP A 62 17.19 13.77 -41.88
N LEU A 63 17.62 14.12 -40.67
CA LEU A 63 18.46 15.29 -40.43
C LEU A 63 19.92 15.01 -40.77
N ARG A 64 20.37 13.74 -40.84
CA ARG A 64 21.74 13.41 -41.23
C ARG A 64 22.13 14.12 -42.52
N PHE A 65 21.30 14.04 -43.55
CA PHE A 65 21.50 14.77 -44.80
C PHE A 65 20.20 15.44 -45.27
N PRO A 66 20.24 16.72 -45.70
CA PRO A 66 21.41 17.60 -45.77
C PRO A 66 21.65 18.41 -44.49
N HIS A 67 20.82 18.25 -43.45
CA HIS A 67 20.77 19.22 -42.36
C HIS A 67 22.05 19.27 -41.52
N HIS A 68 22.44 18.15 -40.90
CA HIS A 68 23.65 18.07 -40.09
C HIS A 68 24.93 18.25 -40.93
N ASP A 69 24.98 17.73 -42.16
CA ASP A 69 26.11 17.99 -43.08
C ASP A 69 26.32 19.49 -43.31
N ASN A 70 25.23 20.25 -43.49
CA ASN A 70 25.29 21.70 -43.66
C ASN A 70 25.64 22.42 -42.35
N GLU A 71 25.24 21.90 -41.18
CA GLU A 71 25.64 22.44 -39.89
C GLU A 71 27.14 22.27 -39.62
N ILE A 72 27.71 21.10 -39.98
CA ILE A 72 29.15 20.85 -39.95
C ILE A 72 29.85 21.87 -40.85
N ALA A 73 29.40 22.00 -42.11
CA ALA A 73 30.00 22.93 -43.06
C ALA A 73 29.97 24.41 -42.58
N GLN A 74 28.89 24.82 -41.90
CA GLN A 74 28.77 26.16 -41.33
C GLN A 74 29.70 26.36 -40.13
N SER A 75 29.68 25.42 -39.18
CA SER A 75 30.35 25.55 -37.89
C SER A 75 31.86 25.39 -38.03
N GLU A 76 32.32 24.40 -38.79
CA GLU A 76 33.76 24.19 -39.03
C GLU A 76 34.39 25.34 -39.83
N ALA A 77 33.66 25.88 -40.81
CA ALA A 77 34.12 27.07 -41.55
C ALA A 77 34.13 28.33 -40.68
N TYR A 78 33.21 28.46 -39.70
CA TYR A 78 33.15 29.62 -38.81
C TYR A 78 34.26 29.60 -37.75
N PHE A 79 34.50 28.44 -37.14
CA PHE A 79 35.46 28.32 -36.03
C PHE A 79 36.89 27.96 -36.46
N ASP A 80 37.11 27.65 -37.75
CA ASP A 80 38.42 27.27 -38.30
C ASP A 80 39.02 26.03 -37.61
N PHE A 81 38.21 24.98 -37.44
CA PHE A 81 38.65 23.65 -37.04
C PHE A 81 37.89 22.56 -37.79
N SER A 82 38.42 21.33 -37.78
CA SER A 82 37.92 20.21 -38.60
C SER A 82 37.10 19.16 -37.83
N GLN A 83 36.66 19.46 -36.61
CA GLN A 83 35.84 18.55 -35.81
C GLN A 83 34.91 19.33 -34.89
N TRP A 84 33.75 19.71 -35.41
CA TRP A 84 32.72 20.38 -34.62
C TRP A 84 32.02 19.45 -33.63
N VAL A 85 31.73 18.23 -34.08
CA VAL A 85 31.01 17.22 -33.28
C VAL A 85 31.83 15.93 -33.20
N ASN A 86 31.94 15.35 -32.00
CA ASN A 86 32.62 14.06 -31.82
C ASN A 86 31.73 12.87 -32.21
N TYR A 87 30.46 12.89 -31.79
CA TYR A 87 29.51 11.81 -32.03
C TYR A 87 28.16 12.35 -32.51
N PHE A 88 27.68 11.83 -33.65
CA PHE A 88 26.31 12.04 -34.10
C PHE A 88 25.44 10.84 -33.74
N VAL A 89 24.28 11.12 -33.12
CA VAL A 89 23.30 10.11 -32.71
C VAL A 89 22.00 10.33 -33.49
N HIS A 90 21.72 9.46 -34.45
CA HIS A 90 20.52 9.57 -35.28
C HIS A 90 19.46 8.54 -34.92
N THR A 91 18.23 8.99 -34.67
CA THR A 91 17.09 8.09 -34.39
C THR A 91 16.45 7.60 -35.68
N GLY A 92 16.06 6.32 -35.71
CA GLY A 92 15.37 5.69 -36.82
C GLY A 92 14.00 6.31 -37.11
N HIS A 93 13.44 5.98 -38.27
CA HIS A 93 12.09 6.42 -38.64
C HIS A 93 11.01 5.61 -37.95
N LEU A 94 9.90 6.29 -37.66
CA LEU A 94 8.65 5.64 -37.34
C LEU A 94 7.85 5.40 -38.63
N ASN A 95 7.37 4.20 -38.82
CA ASN A 95 6.58 3.78 -39.96
C ASN A 95 5.15 3.40 -39.52
N ILE A 96 4.18 3.52 -40.43
CA ILE A 96 2.84 2.93 -40.30
C ILE A 96 2.63 2.07 -41.54
N GLU A 97 2.24 0.80 -41.34
CA GLU A 97 2.04 -0.18 -42.42
C GLU A 97 3.27 -0.27 -43.37
N GLY A 98 4.49 -0.19 -42.82
CA GLY A 98 5.73 -0.24 -43.59
C GLY A 98 6.10 1.04 -44.35
N LEU A 99 5.28 2.09 -44.27
CA LEU A 99 5.53 3.40 -44.88
C LEU A 99 5.96 4.42 -43.83
N LYS A 100 6.97 5.26 -44.14
CA LYS A 100 7.42 6.35 -43.26
C LYS A 100 6.23 7.20 -42.83
N MET A 101 6.06 7.37 -41.52
CA MET A 101 5.07 8.28 -40.94
C MET A 101 5.43 9.72 -41.31
N SER A 102 4.60 10.41 -42.10
CA SER A 102 4.87 11.80 -42.46
C SER A 102 3.61 12.61 -42.75
N LYS A 103 3.67 13.92 -42.47
CA LYS A 103 2.58 14.85 -42.84
C LYS A 103 2.33 14.90 -44.34
N SER A 104 3.38 14.74 -45.15
CA SER A 104 3.30 14.74 -46.62
C SER A 104 2.52 13.53 -47.16
N LEU A 105 2.71 12.34 -46.57
CA LEU A 105 1.98 11.13 -46.93
C LEU A 105 0.62 11.03 -46.23
N LYS A 106 0.28 11.98 -45.35
CA LYS A 106 -0.96 12.03 -44.56
C LYS A 106 -1.20 10.76 -43.71
N ASN A 107 -0.16 9.97 -43.45
CA ASN A 107 -0.18 8.73 -42.68
C ASN A 107 0.47 8.92 -41.30
N PHE A 108 0.03 9.93 -40.54
CA PHE A 108 0.58 10.22 -39.22
C PHE A 108 -0.49 10.17 -38.14
N VAL A 109 -0.10 9.72 -36.96
CA VAL A 109 -0.93 9.69 -35.76
C VAL A 109 -0.38 10.73 -34.80
N LYS A 110 -1.24 11.59 -34.25
CA LYS A 110 -0.81 12.53 -33.21
C LYS A 110 -0.66 11.81 -31.89
N ILE A 111 0.24 12.30 -31.04
CA ILE A 111 0.39 11.79 -29.67
C ILE A 111 -0.94 11.81 -28.90
N GLN A 112 -1.75 12.86 -29.06
CA GLN A 112 -3.07 12.94 -28.42
C GLN A 112 -4.01 11.82 -28.88
N GLU A 113 -3.97 11.45 -30.17
CA GLU A 113 -4.79 10.39 -30.75
C GLU A 113 -4.30 9.03 -30.23
N ALA A 114 -2.99 8.77 -30.27
CA ALA A 114 -2.41 7.53 -29.73
C ALA A 114 -2.67 7.32 -28.22
N LEU A 115 -2.76 8.43 -27.46
CA LEU A 115 -3.07 8.42 -26.03
C LEU A 115 -4.54 8.17 -25.70
N MET A 116 -5.44 8.16 -26.70
CA MET A 116 -6.83 7.77 -26.49
C MET A 116 -6.97 6.25 -26.28
N ASP A 117 -6.13 5.47 -26.96
CA ASP A 117 -6.19 4.01 -26.95
C ASP A 117 -5.16 3.40 -25.98
N ASN A 118 -4.06 4.10 -25.72
CA ASN A 118 -2.94 3.58 -24.94
C ASN A 118 -2.42 4.59 -23.92
N SER A 119 -1.93 4.09 -22.78
CA SER A 119 -1.31 4.95 -21.77
C SER A 119 0.07 5.47 -22.22
N PRO A 120 0.54 6.61 -21.66
CA PRO A 120 1.90 7.10 -21.93
C PRO A 120 3.00 6.07 -21.63
N ARG A 121 2.80 5.25 -20.60
CA ARG A 121 3.75 4.20 -20.20
C ARG A 121 3.81 3.06 -21.22
N GLN A 122 2.67 2.64 -21.77
CA GLN A 122 2.60 1.63 -22.84
C GLN A 122 3.25 2.14 -24.13
N LEU A 123 2.98 3.38 -24.55
CA LEU A 123 3.68 3.99 -25.69
C LEU A 123 5.20 4.08 -25.45
N ARG A 124 5.62 4.34 -24.22
CA ARG A 124 7.04 4.39 -23.88
C ARG A 124 7.69 3.01 -23.89
N PHE A 125 6.98 1.96 -23.44
CA PHE A 125 7.43 0.59 -23.60
C PHE A 125 7.61 0.21 -25.07
N LEU A 126 6.68 0.59 -25.96
CA LEU A 126 6.83 0.37 -27.40
C LEU A 126 8.20 0.87 -27.90
N PHE A 127 8.56 2.12 -27.57
CA PHE A 127 9.83 2.69 -28.02
C PHE A 127 11.04 2.00 -27.38
N LEU A 128 10.96 1.60 -26.12
CA LEU A 128 12.07 0.93 -25.42
C LEU A 128 12.30 -0.51 -25.88
N LEU A 129 11.28 -1.15 -26.45
CA LEU A 129 11.37 -2.49 -27.06
C LEU A 129 12.06 -2.48 -28.42
N HIS A 130 12.37 -1.30 -28.97
CA HIS A 130 13.08 -1.15 -30.24
C HIS A 130 14.38 -0.38 -30.06
N LYS A 131 15.42 -0.73 -30.82
CA LYS A 131 16.66 0.05 -30.83
C LYS A 131 16.40 1.43 -31.43
N TYR A 132 16.91 2.47 -30.78
CA TYR A 132 16.64 3.86 -31.16
C TYR A 132 17.09 4.21 -32.59
N ASN A 133 18.12 3.51 -33.11
CA ASN A 133 18.75 3.77 -34.41
C ASN A 133 18.22 2.89 -35.56
N VAL A 134 17.16 2.12 -35.32
CA VAL A 134 16.52 1.26 -36.32
C VAL A 134 15.11 1.77 -36.63
N PRO A 135 14.62 1.66 -37.88
CA PRO A 135 13.23 1.94 -38.18
C PRO A 135 12.28 1.07 -37.35
N MET A 136 11.18 1.64 -36.88
CA MET A 136 10.16 0.96 -36.08
C MET A 136 8.80 1.10 -36.77
N ASP A 137 8.04 0.01 -36.85
CA ASP A 137 6.65 0.05 -37.30
C ASP A 137 5.71 0.27 -36.11
N TYR A 138 4.87 1.29 -36.19
CA TYR A 138 3.75 1.52 -35.31
C TYR A 138 2.52 0.80 -35.88
N ASN A 139 2.13 -0.29 -35.23
CA ASN A 139 0.95 -1.10 -35.57
C ASN A 139 0.40 -1.81 -34.33
N ASP A 140 -0.78 -2.41 -34.46
CA ASP A 140 -1.47 -3.10 -33.36
C ASP A 140 -0.61 -4.18 -32.71
N ASN A 141 0.11 -5.00 -33.48
CA ASN A 141 0.97 -6.05 -32.93
C ASN A 141 2.10 -5.50 -32.05
N SER A 142 2.77 -4.44 -32.51
CA SER A 142 3.85 -3.78 -31.75
C SER A 142 3.33 -3.14 -30.46
N MET A 143 2.10 -2.61 -30.49
CA MET A 143 1.44 -2.06 -29.31
C MET A 143 0.97 -3.14 -28.35
N ASP A 144 0.42 -4.24 -28.85
CA ASP A 144 0.02 -5.39 -28.03
C ASP A 144 1.20 -6.00 -27.27
N GLU A 145 2.38 -6.07 -27.91
CA GLU A 145 3.61 -6.48 -27.24
C GLU A 145 3.96 -5.52 -26.09
N ALA A 146 3.95 -4.21 -26.35
CA ALA A 146 4.23 -3.19 -25.34
C ALA A 146 3.25 -3.25 -24.17
N VAL A 147 1.96 -3.44 -24.45
CA VAL A 147 0.90 -3.62 -23.43
C VAL A 147 1.13 -4.91 -22.63
N GLY A 148 1.55 -5.99 -23.29
CA GLY A 148 1.89 -7.25 -22.63
C GLY A 148 3.07 -7.10 -21.66
N VAL A 149 4.12 -6.38 -22.06
CA VAL A 149 5.29 -6.09 -21.21
C VAL A 149 4.91 -5.18 -20.04
N ASP A 150 4.08 -4.17 -20.29
CA ASP A 150 3.54 -3.30 -19.24
C ASP A 150 2.79 -4.09 -18.16
N ARG A 151 1.86 -4.95 -18.60
CA ARG A 151 1.08 -5.83 -17.71
C ARG A 151 1.97 -6.78 -16.94
N PHE A 152 2.97 -7.39 -17.58
CA PHE A 152 3.92 -8.28 -16.94
C PHE A 152 4.63 -7.62 -15.76
N PHE A 153 5.18 -6.41 -15.95
CA PHE A 153 5.85 -5.70 -14.86
C PHE A 153 4.87 -5.25 -13.78
N ALA A 154 3.66 -4.80 -14.16
CA ALA A 154 2.63 -4.40 -13.20
C ALA A 154 2.22 -5.58 -12.28
N GLU A 155 1.96 -6.75 -12.86
CA GLU A 155 1.64 -7.98 -12.12
C GLU A 155 2.81 -8.44 -11.24
N PHE A 156 4.04 -8.42 -11.77
CA PHE A 156 5.25 -8.73 -10.99
C PHE A 156 5.36 -7.86 -9.75
N PHE A 157 5.23 -6.54 -9.89
CA PHE A 157 5.32 -5.63 -8.75
C PHE A 157 4.17 -5.82 -7.76
N ALA A 158 2.95 -6.04 -8.23
CA ALA A 158 1.80 -6.33 -7.36
C ALA A 158 2.04 -7.61 -6.53
N ASN A 159 2.54 -8.67 -7.16
CA ASN A 159 2.87 -9.93 -6.50
C ASN A 159 4.00 -9.76 -5.47
N VAL A 160 5.05 -9.00 -5.81
CA VAL A 160 6.14 -8.69 -4.88
C VAL A 160 5.61 -7.95 -3.66
N LYS A 161 4.83 -6.88 -3.86
CA LYS A 161 4.26 -6.10 -2.75
C LYS A 161 3.37 -6.95 -1.84
N ALA A 162 2.51 -7.78 -2.42
CA ALA A 162 1.69 -8.73 -1.67
C ALA A 162 2.56 -9.70 -0.86
N ARG A 163 3.58 -10.30 -1.48
CA ARG A 163 4.47 -11.25 -0.80
C ARG A 163 5.28 -10.60 0.32
N LEU A 164 5.75 -9.37 0.14
CA LEU A 164 6.48 -8.64 1.16
C LEU A 164 5.61 -8.30 2.38
N ARG A 165 4.30 -8.01 2.17
CA ARG A 165 3.34 -7.85 3.28
C ARG A 165 3.18 -9.14 4.10
N GLU A 166 3.12 -10.30 3.44
CA GLU A 166 2.98 -11.60 4.12
C GLU A 166 4.23 -12.02 4.90
N LEU A 167 5.42 -11.79 4.34
CA LEU A 167 6.68 -12.24 4.97
C LEU A 167 7.11 -11.37 6.15
N GLY A 168 6.83 -10.07 6.09
CA GLY A 168 7.43 -9.07 6.97
C GLY A 168 8.94 -8.90 6.76
N VAL A 169 9.52 -7.90 7.43
CA VAL A 169 10.96 -7.54 7.32
C VAL A 169 11.77 -7.84 8.58
N GLU A 170 11.15 -8.29 9.68
CA GLU A 170 11.81 -8.39 10.98
C GLU A 170 12.41 -9.77 11.30
N LYS A 171 12.15 -10.78 10.47
CA LYS A 171 12.68 -12.13 10.70
C LYS A 171 14.11 -12.25 10.18
N THR A 172 15.00 -12.83 11.00
CA THR A 172 16.36 -13.18 10.57
C THR A 172 16.31 -14.23 9.46
N GLN A 173 16.83 -13.91 8.28
CA GLN A 173 16.82 -14.78 7.11
C GLN A 173 18.19 -15.42 6.90
N LYS A 174 18.23 -16.76 6.80
CA LYS A 174 19.44 -17.50 6.43
C LYS A 174 19.39 -17.83 4.95
N TRP A 175 20.49 -17.58 4.24
CA TRP A 175 20.59 -17.90 2.82
C TRP A 175 21.07 -19.33 2.63
N THR A 176 20.20 -20.15 2.03
CA THR A 176 20.50 -21.48 1.52
C THR A 176 21.16 -21.36 0.14
N PRO A 177 21.57 -22.48 -0.50
CA PRO A 177 22.04 -22.45 -1.88
C PRO A 177 21.05 -21.80 -2.86
N VAL A 178 19.74 -21.87 -2.59
CA VAL A 178 18.70 -21.25 -3.42
C VAL A 178 18.80 -19.73 -3.39
N GLU A 179 18.85 -19.12 -2.20
CA GLU A 179 18.96 -17.65 -2.07
C GLU A 179 20.31 -17.15 -2.59
N LYS A 180 21.40 -17.92 -2.41
CA LYS A 180 22.70 -17.59 -2.98
C LYS A 180 22.67 -17.58 -4.50
N ALA A 181 22.02 -18.56 -5.13
CA ALA A 181 21.85 -18.62 -6.58
C ALA A 181 20.98 -17.45 -7.08
N LEU A 182 19.90 -17.12 -6.37
CA LEU A 182 19.01 -16.01 -6.71
C LEU A 182 19.72 -14.64 -6.56
N HIS A 183 20.54 -14.47 -5.53
CA HIS A 183 21.42 -13.30 -5.41
C HIS A 183 22.45 -13.24 -6.53
N GLY A 184 23.02 -14.38 -6.93
CA GLY A 184 23.87 -14.49 -8.12
C GLY A 184 23.15 -14.02 -9.39
N ALA A 185 21.90 -14.45 -9.59
CA ALA A 185 21.07 -14.02 -10.72
C ALA A 185 20.78 -12.50 -10.70
N LEU A 186 20.60 -11.90 -9.52
CA LEU A 186 20.48 -10.45 -9.39
C LEU A 186 21.77 -9.71 -9.81
N LEU A 187 22.94 -10.19 -9.38
CA LEU A 187 24.22 -9.58 -9.75
C LEU A 187 24.52 -9.74 -11.25
N ASP A 188 24.24 -10.91 -11.80
CA ASP A 188 24.38 -11.19 -13.23
C ASP A 188 23.42 -10.32 -14.07
N CYS A 189 22.17 -10.14 -13.63
CA CYS A 189 21.23 -9.20 -14.26
C CYS A 189 21.78 -7.77 -14.26
N LYS A 190 22.34 -7.30 -13.13
CA LYS A 190 22.94 -5.96 -13.03
C LYS A 190 24.05 -5.73 -14.06
N ASP A 191 24.95 -6.70 -14.17
CA ASP A 191 26.08 -6.68 -15.11
C ASP A 191 25.60 -6.76 -16.57
N LYS A 192 24.65 -7.65 -16.87
CA LYS A 192 24.05 -7.78 -18.21
C LYS A 192 23.31 -6.52 -18.65
N VAL A 193 22.51 -5.90 -17.78
CA VAL A 193 21.84 -4.62 -18.07
C VAL A 193 22.86 -3.52 -18.30
N PHE A 194 23.92 -3.43 -17.48
CA PHE A 194 24.98 -2.44 -17.68
C PHE A 194 25.67 -2.62 -19.04
N ARG A 195 26.02 -3.85 -19.42
CA ARG A 195 26.62 -4.14 -20.73
C ARG A 195 25.68 -3.83 -21.89
N ALA A 196 24.40 -4.20 -21.79
CA ALA A 196 23.41 -3.89 -22.82
C ALA A 196 23.28 -2.37 -23.04
N LEU A 197 23.22 -1.58 -21.97
CA LEU A 197 23.12 -0.12 -22.09
C LEU A 197 24.42 0.54 -22.56
N SER A 198 25.58 -0.05 -22.23
CA SER A 198 26.88 0.42 -22.71
C SER A 198 27.12 0.08 -24.19
N ASP A 199 26.45 -0.94 -24.71
CA ASP A 199 26.43 -1.31 -26.13
C ASP A 199 25.34 -0.53 -26.87
N ASP A 200 25.63 0.74 -27.18
CA ASP A 200 24.78 1.57 -28.04
C ASP A 200 23.32 1.65 -27.53
N ILE A 201 23.16 1.85 -26.22
CA ILE A 201 21.87 2.08 -25.54
C ILE A 201 20.85 0.98 -25.90
N ASN A 202 21.24 -0.29 -25.81
CA ASN A 202 20.39 -1.43 -26.16
C ASN A 202 19.29 -1.68 -25.11
N THR A 203 18.27 -0.82 -25.10
CA THR A 203 17.11 -0.91 -24.20
C THR A 203 16.29 -2.20 -24.37
N PRO A 204 16.11 -2.78 -25.58
CA PRO A 204 15.38 -4.04 -25.72
C PRO A 204 16.06 -5.18 -24.97
N LEU A 205 17.39 -5.29 -25.09
CA LEU A 205 18.16 -6.32 -24.39
C LEU A 205 18.18 -6.09 -22.87
N ALA A 206 18.27 -4.83 -22.43
CA ALA A 206 18.16 -4.50 -21.02
C ALA A 206 16.78 -4.92 -20.45
N LEU A 207 15.67 -4.62 -21.13
CA LEU A 207 14.32 -5.04 -20.73
C LEU A 207 14.20 -6.56 -20.66
N LEU A 208 14.76 -7.29 -21.63
CA LEU A 208 14.78 -8.75 -21.63
C LEU A 208 15.45 -9.31 -20.35
N HIS A 209 16.60 -8.76 -19.95
CA HIS A 209 17.30 -9.18 -18.73
C HIS A 209 16.52 -8.85 -17.45
N LEU A 210 15.80 -7.73 -17.41
CA LEU A 210 14.90 -7.41 -16.29
C LEU A 210 13.72 -8.39 -16.21
N GLN A 211 13.12 -8.77 -17.35
CA GLN A 211 12.05 -9.76 -17.39
C GLN A 211 12.53 -11.15 -16.96
N GLN A 212 13.75 -11.54 -17.33
CA GLN A 212 14.37 -12.79 -16.87
C GLN A 212 14.53 -12.80 -15.35
N LEU A 213 15.06 -11.73 -14.76
CA LEU A 213 15.16 -11.60 -13.30
C LEU A 213 13.77 -11.64 -12.63
N ALA A 214 12.78 -10.92 -13.17
CA ALA A 214 11.42 -10.93 -12.64
C ALA A 214 10.80 -12.34 -12.66
N LYS A 215 11.03 -13.12 -13.72
CA LYS A 215 10.59 -14.54 -13.81
C LYS A 215 11.25 -15.42 -12.75
N GLU A 216 12.56 -15.24 -12.53
CA GLU A 216 13.31 -15.95 -11.48
C GLU A 216 12.75 -15.65 -10.08
N ILE A 217 12.45 -14.38 -9.80
CA ILE A 217 11.85 -13.95 -8.54
C ILE A 217 10.42 -14.50 -8.39
N ASN A 218 9.59 -14.46 -9.44
CA ASN A 218 8.25 -15.06 -9.41
C ASN A 218 8.30 -16.57 -9.13
N ARG A 219 9.24 -17.29 -9.75
CA ARG A 219 9.46 -18.73 -9.50
C ARG A 219 9.85 -18.98 -8.05
N TYR A 220 10.72 -18.14 -7.49
CA TYR A 220 11.10 -18.22 -6.08
C TYR A 220 9.92 -17.95 -5.14
N MET A 221 9.11 -16.92 -5.44
CA MET A 221 7.91 -16.57 -4.66
C MET A 221 6.81 -17.63 -4.71
N ALA A 222 6.83 -18.54 -5.70
CA ALA A 222 5.89 -19.66 -5.80
C ALA A 222 6.24 -20.84 -4.86
N GLY A 223 7.42 -20.83 -4.23
CA GLY A 223 7.84 -21.84 -3.26
C GLY A 223 7.25 -21.65 -1.86
N ASP A 224 7.84 -22.36 -0.90
CA ASP A 224 7.46 -22.30 0.52
C ASP A 224 7.72 -20.91 1.13
N ILE A 225 6.65 -20.24 1.56
CA ILE A 225 6.66 -18.86 2.07
C ILE A 225 7.63 -18.71 3.25
N GLU A 226 7.66 -19.66 4.17
CA GLU A 226 8.46 -19.53 5.41
C GLU A 226 9.97 -19.54 5.16
N LYS A 227 10.40 -20.07 4.01
CA LYS A 227 11.81 -20.15 3.61
C LYS A 227 12.23 -18.97 2.72
N GLN A 228 11.30 -18.11 2.32
CA GLN A 228 11.60 -17.01 1.41
C GLN A 228 12.31 -15.85 2.12
N ALA A 229 13.31 -15.30 1.44
CA ALA A 229 14.10 -14.16 1.87
C ALA A 229 13.49 -12.85 1.33
N SER A 230 12.68 -12.18 2.17
CA SER A 230 11.99 -10.94 1.79
C SER A 230 12.93 -9.83 1.32
N MET A 231 14.12 -9.70 1.93
CA MET A 231 15.10 -8.69 1.53
C MET A 231 15.66 -8.92 0.12
N LEU A 232 15.79 -10.17 -0.31
CA LEU A 232 16.29 -10.49 -1.65
C LEU A 232 15.22 -10.22 -2.71
N ILE A 233 13.96 -10.56 -2.41
CA ILE A 233 12.81 -10.22 -3.26
C ILE A 233 12.71 -8.70 -3.43
N ARG A 234 12.78 -7.96 -2.31
CA ARG A 234 12.76 -6.49 -2.29
C ARG A 234 13.91 -5.90 -3.11
N ALA A 235 15.15 -6.34 -2.88
CA ALA A 235 16.33 -5.83 -3.58
C ALA A 235 16.25 -6.03 -5.11
N ALA A 236 15.70 -7.16 -5.56
CA ALA A 236 15.49 -7.40 -6.99
C ALA A 236 14.42 -6.47 -7.57
N ALA A 237 13.31 -6.29 -6.87
CA ALA A 237 12.22 -5.41 -7.30
C ALA A 237 12.63 -3.93 -7.30
N GLU A 238 13.38 -3.47 -6.30
CA GLU A 238 13.96 -2.11 -6.26
C GLU A 238 14.94 -1.88 -7.42
N TYR A 239 15.76 -2.88 -7.74
CA TYR A 239 16.67 -2.78 -8.89
C TYR A 239 15.90 -2.65 -10.21
N ILE A 240 14.90 -3.50 -10.45
CA ILE A 240 14.05 -3.41 -11.65
C ILE A 240 13.35 -2.05 -11.68
N THR A 241 12.77 -1.61 -10.57
CA THR A 241 12.12 -0.28 -10.45
C THR A 241 13.07 0.83 -10.84
N ARG A 242 14.30 0.83 -10.31
CA ARG A 242 15.33 1.84 -10.63
C ARG A 242 15.65 1.90 -12.12
N ILE A 243 15.82 0.76 -12.80
CA ILE A 243 16.10 0.77 -14.25
C ILE A 243 14.88 1.28 -15.03
N LEU A 244 13.66 0.87 -14.67
CA LEU A 244 12.45 1.39 -15.28
C LEU A 244 12.26 2.90 -15.02
N SER A 245 12.71 3.42 -13.87
CA SER A 245 12.78 4.86 -13.60
C SER A 245 13.78 5.58 -14.51
N ILE A 246 14.98 5.01 -14.74
CA ILE A 246 15.96 5.55 -15.71
C ILE A 246 15.36 5.59 -17.11
N PHE A 247 14.59 4.57 -17.46
CA PHE A 247 13.84 4.54 -18.72
C PHE A 247 12.65 5.50 -18.75
N GLY A 248 12.30 6.17 -17.65
CA GLY A 248 11.20 7.13 -17.54
C GLY A 248 9.80 6.50 -17.50
N LEU A 249 9.69 5.23 -17.09
CA LEU A 249 8.43 4.50 -16.95
C LEU A 249 7.81 4.64 -15.55
N VAL A 250 8.60 5.07 -14.57
CA VAL A 250 8.19 5.32 -13.19
C VAL A 250 8.36 6.82 -12.92
N THR A 251 7.26 7.52 -12.67
CA THR A 251 7.19 8.99 -12.61
C THR A 251 7.25 9.57 -11.20
N SER A 252 7.09 8.74 -10.17
CA SER A 252 7.10 9.15 -8.75
C SER A 252 8.14 8.36 -7.95
N ALA A 253 8.50 8.89 -6.78
CA ALA A 253 9.32 8.20 -5.80
C ALA A 253 8.51 7.06 -5.17
N THR A 254 8.35 5.95 -5.88
CA THR A 254 7.85 4.69 -5.35
C THR A 254 9.03 3.78 -5.01
N ASP A 255 8.97 3.13 -3.85
CA ASP A 255 10.00 2.15 -3.45
C ASP A 255 10.01 0.95 -4.42
N ILE A 256 8.83 0.48 -4.83
CA ILE A 256 8.67 -0.68 -5.73
C ILE A 256 7.59 -0.43 -6.76
N GLY A 257 7.96 -0.58 -8.03
CA GLY A 257 7.06 -0.67 -9.16
C GLY A 257 6.35 0.61 -9.55
N PHE A 258 5.24 0.45 -10.27
CA PHE A 258 4.46 1.58 -10.76
C PHE A 258 3.52 2.13 -9.67
N PRO A 259 3.34 3.46 -9.60
CA PRO A 259 2.34 4.04 -8.70
C PRO A 259 0.93 3.64 -9.13
N LEU A 260 0.04 3.47 -8.14
CA LEU A 260 -1.39 3.21 -8.36
C LEU A 260 -2.14 4.42 -8.94
N SER A 261 -1.59 5.62 -8.74
CA SER A 261 -2.13 6.89 -9.25
C SER A 261 -1.21 7.49 -10.30
N SER A 262 -1.76 7.81 -11.45
CA SER A 262 -1.11 8.57 -12.53
C SER A 262 -1.05 10.08 -12.25
N GLY A 263 -1.46 10.54 -11.07
CA GLY A 263 -1.52 11.96 -10.71
C GLY A 263 -0.22 12.49 -10.09
N THR A 264 0.31 13.56 -10.68
CA THR A 264 1.32 14.42 -10.05
C THR A 264 0.71 15.16 -8.87
N THR A 265 0.97 14.70 -7.64
CA THR A 265 1.20 15.47 -6.40
C THR A 265 0.84 14.64 -5.16
N GLY A 266 1.83 14.47 -4.26
CA GLY A 266 1.67 14.54 -2.79
C GLY A 266 0.75 13.57 -2.05
N GLY A 267 0.05 12.64 -2.71
CA GLY A 267 -0.72 11.62 -2.02
C GLY A 267 0.22 10.59 -1.41
N ALA A 268 0.31 10.54 -0.08
CA ALA A 268 0.85 9.38 0.63
C ALA A 268 0.26 8.11 -0.02
N ASP A 269 1.13 7.13 -0.25
CA ASP A 269 0.85 5.89 -0.97
C ASP A 269 -0.55 5.35 -0.63
N GLN A 270 -1.49 5.45 -1.58
CA GLN A 270 -2.87 4.99 -1.40
C GLN A 270 -2.91 3.54 -0.93
N GLU A 271 -1.92 2.75 -1.34
CA GLU A 271 -1.72 1.39 -0.87
C GLU A 271 -1.46 1.35 0.64
N THR A 272 -0.54 2.18 1.15
CA THR A 272 -0.27 2.31 2.59
C THR A 272 -1.52 2.72 3.39
N ILE A 273 -2.36 3.64 2.85
CA ILE A 273 -3.60 4.08 3.51
C ILE A 273 -4.66 2.97 3.51
N LEU A 274 -4.80 2.25 2.39
CA LEU A 274 -5.85 1.24 2.22
C LEU A 274 -5.46 -0.12 2.79
N THR A 275 -4.17 -0.44 2.94
CA THR A 275 -3.67 -1.74 3.41
C THR A 275 -4.37 -2.19 4.69
N PRO A 276 -4.45 -1.38 5.77
CA PRO A 276 -5.13 -1.80 7.00
C PRO A 276 -6.61 -2.15 6.79
N VAL A 277 -7.32 -1.39 5.96
CA VAL A 277 -8.75 -1.62 5.68
C VAL A 277 -8.94 -2.89 4.83
N LEU A 278 -8.08 -3.10 3.84
CA LEU A 278 -8.11 -4.28 2.97
C LEU A 278 -7.78 -5.56 3.76
N ASP A 279 -6.81 -5.51 4.67
CA ASP A 279 -6.44 -6.64 5.53
C ASP A 279 -7.59 -7.01 6.47
N ILE A 280 -8.25 -6.02 7.08
CA ILE A 280 -9.44 -6.23 7.93
C ILE A 280 -10.56 -6.90 7.13
N PHE A 281 -10.83 -6.41 5.91
CA PHE A 281 -11.87 -6.97 5.05
C PHE A 281 -11.54 -8.40 4.60
N ALA A 282 -10.28 -8.68 4.23
CA ALA A 282 -9.84 -10.01 3.84
C ALA A 282 -10.00 -11.01 4.98
N GLN A 283 -9.55 -10.65 6.19
CA GLN A 283 -9.75 -11.48 7.39
C GLN A 283 -11.23 -11.74 7.69
N PHE A 284 -12.06 -10.70 7.64
CA PHE A 284 -13.50 -10.83 7.86
C PHE A 284 -14.17 -11.78 6.86
N ARG A 285 -13.79 -11.68 5.57
CA ARG A 285 -14.26 -12.60 4.54
C ARG A 285 -13.85 -14.05 4.86
N ASP A 286 -12.62 -14.28 5.28
CA ASP A 286 -12.12 -15.62 5.58
C ASP A 286 -12.79 -16.22 6.82
N GLU A 287 -13.02 -15.42 7.87
CA GLU A 287 -13.79 -15.78 9.06
C GLU A 287 -15.24 -16.18 8.69
N ILE A 288 -15.90 -15.43 7.80
CA ILE A 288 -17.24 -15.80 7.29
C ILE A 288 -17.19 -17.10 6.49
N ARG A 289 -16.21 -17.27 5.59
CA ARG A 289 -16.07 -18.51 4.79
C ARG A 289 -15.85 -19.72 5.68
N GLU A 290 -15.05 -19.58 6.73
CA GLU A 290 -14.80 -20.64 7.70
C GLU A 290 -16.04 -20.98 8.53
N ALA A 291 -16.76 -19.96 9.02
CA ALA A 291 -18.02 -20.15 9.71
C ALA A 291 -19.06 -20.86 8.82
N ALA A 292 -19.16 -20.47 7.55
CA ALA A 292 -20.07 -21.10 6.59
C ALA A 292 -19.68 -22.56 6.27
N ARG A 293 -18.39 -22.86 6.11
CA ARG A 293 -17.90 -24.24 5.89
C ARG A 293 -18.16 -25.14 7.09
N SER A 294 -17.87 -24.65 8.28
CA SER A 294 -18.09 -25.38 9.54
C SER A 294 -19.59 -25.64 9.73
N ALA A 295 -20.41 -24.63 9.47
CA ALA A 295 -21.86 -24.75 9.54
C ALA A 295 -22.44 -25.80 8.56
N ALA A 296 -21.88 -25.88 7.35
CA ALA A 296 -22.25 -26.88 6.36
C ALA A 296 -21.81 -28.31 6.73
N ALA A 297 -20.68 -28.46 7.42
CA ALA A 297 -20.16 -29.75 7.87
C ALA A 297 -20.91 -30.31 9.09
N GLU A 298 -21.33 -29.45 10.02
CA GLU A 298 -21.99 -29.83 11.27
C GLU A 298 -23.52 -29.89 11.18
N GLY A 299 -24.11 -29.55 10.01
CA GLY A 299 -25.57 -29.48 9.85
C GLY A 299 -26.22 -28.44 10.78
N SER A 300 -25.48 -27.38 11.10
CA SER A 300 -25.86 -26.38 12.10
C SER A 300 -27.05 -25.50 11.65
N ASP A 301 -27.83 -25.02 12.61
CA ASP A 301 -29.00 -24.15 12.38
C ASP A 301 -28.58 -22.83 11.71
N VAL A 302 -29.31 -22.42 10.66
CA VAL A 302 -29.15 -21.15 9.93
C VAL A 302 -29.13 -19.96 10.90
N LYS A 303 -29.87 -20.06 12.00
CA LYS A 303 -29.90 -19.02 13.04
C LYS A 303 -28.57 -18.86 13.80
N ALA A 304 -27.85 -19.95 14.03
CA ALA A 304 -26.54 -19.91 14.69
C ALA A 304 -25.47 -19.30 13.76
N LEU A 305 -25.53 -19.61 12.47
CA LEU A 305 -24.68 -18.99 11.45
C LEU A 305 -24.97 -17.49 11.34
N ALA A 306 -26.24 -17.10 11.27
CA ALA A 306 -26.63 -15.68 11.22
C ALA A 306 -26.14 -14.90 12.45
N SER A 307 -26.25 -15.47 13.66
CA SER A 307 -25.72 -14.87 14.88
C SER A 307 -24.20 -14.74 14.83
N THR A 308 -23.50 -15.72 14.26
CA THR A 308 -22.03 -15.69 14.12
C THR A 308 -21.61 -14.60 13.14
N VAL A 309 -22.28 -14.48 12.00
CA VAL A 309 -22.01 -13.43 11.01
C VAL A 309 -22.25 -12.04 11.60
N LEU A 310 -23.37 -11.83 12.30
CA LEU A 310 -23.65 -10.55 12.97
C LEU A 310 -22.57 -10.19 14.00
N ARG A 311 -22.12 -11.16 14.80
CA ARG A 311 -21.00 -10.96 15.74
C ARG A 311 -19.71 -10.57 15.01
N LEU A 312 -19.39 -11.19 13.87
CA LEU A 312 -18.22 -10.83 13.08
C LEU A 312 -18.34 -9.41 12.50
N CYS A 313 -19.54 -9.00 12.07
CA CYS A 313 -19.80 -7.62 11.63
C CYS A 313 -19.53 -6.62 12.77
N ASP A 314 -19.99 -6.91 13.99
CA ASP A 314 -19.74 -6.07 15.16
C ASP A 314 -18.24 -5.98 15.48
N VAL A 315 -17.50 -7.10 15.39
CA VAL A 315 -16.03 -7.12 15.59
C VAL A 315 -15.33 -6.23 14.56
N VAL A 316 -15.73 -6.29 13.29
CA VAL A 316 -15.17 -5.41 12.26
C VAL A 316 -15.48 -3.95 12.57
N ARG A 317 -16.74 -3.62 12.90
CA ARG A 317 -17.21 -2.26 13.19
C ARG A 317 -16.50 -1.64 14.39
N ASP A 318 -16.48 -2.36 15.51
CA ASP A 318 -16.13 -1.80 16.82
C ASP A 318 -14.69 -2.08 17.23
N GLU A 319 -14.11 -3.20 16.79
CA GLU A 319 -12.78 -3.62 17.24
C GLU A 319 -11.71 -3.49 16.17
N LYS A 320 -11.99 -3.79 14.89
CA LYS A 320 -10.95 -3.80 13.84
C LYS A 320 -10.82 -2.45 13.12
N LEU A 321 -11.91 -1.90 12.56
CA LEU A 321 -11.89 -0.65 11.77
C LEU A 321 -11.30 0.57 12.50
N PRO A 322 -11.47 0.72 13.82
CA PRO A 322 -10.83 1.83 14.53
C PRO A 322 -9.29 1.83 14.45
N TYR A 323 -8.64 0.67 14.37
CA TYR A 323 -7.18 0.58 14.16
C TYR A 323 -6.73 1.02 12.76
N ALA A 324 -7.67 1.12 11.82
CA ALA A 324 -7.47 1.69 10.49
C ALA A 324 -7.91 3.16 10.39
N GLY A 325 -8.28 3.81 11.51
CA GLY A 325 -8.73 5.21 11.51
C GLY A 325 -10.17 5.39 11.01
N VAL A 326 -10.96 4.31 10.93
CA VAL A 326 -12.32 4.33 10.40
C VAL A 326 -13.32 4.04 11.51
N ARG A 327 -14.32 4.92 11.67
CA ARG A 327 -15.48 4.72 12.53
C ARG A 327 -16.70 4.43 11.66
N LEU A 328 -17.34 3.29 11.89
CA LEU A 328 -18.53 2.87 11.15
C LEU A 328 -19.77 3.02 12.05
N GLU A 329 -20.74 3.80 11.59
CA GLU A 329 -21.98 4.13 12.30
C GLU A 329 -23.18 3.51 11.56
N ASP A 330 -23.89 2.63 12.25
CA ASP A 330 -25.11 2.02 11.74
C ASP A 330 -26.29 2.99 11.83
N ARG A 331 -27.14 3.00 10.80
CA ARG A 331 -28.38 3.76 10.77
C ARG A 331 -29.55 2.82 11.03
N SER A 332 -30.57 3.31 11.74
CA SER A 332 -31.82 2.56 11.98
C SER A 332 -32.60 2.26 10.70
N ALA A 333 -32.34 3.02 9.63
CA ALA A 333 -32.79 2.72 8.27
C ALA A 333 -31.73 3.18 7.23
N GLY A 334 -31.37 2.30 6.30
CA GLY A 334 -30.40 2.58 5.23
C GLY A 334 -29.01 1.95 5.45
N ALA A 335 -28.07 2.28 4.57
CA ALA A 335 -26.69 1.79 4.65
C ALA A 335 -25.91 2.44 5.80
N ALA A 336 -24.96 1.69 6.37
CA ALA A 336 -24.02 2.20 7.36
C ALA A 336 -23.17 3.34 6.77
N VAL A 337 -22.76 4.28 7.62
CA VAL A 337 -21.94 5.43 7.23
C VAL A 337 -20.60 5.37 7.93
N TRP A 338 -19.53 5.65 7.20
CA TRP A 338 -18.19 5.70 7.74
C TRP A 338 -17.72 7.14 7.94
N LYS A 339 -16.87 7.35 8.95
CA LYS A 339 -16.14 8.61 9.22
C LYS A 339 -14.67 8.28 9.44
N LEU A 340 -13.79 9.14 8.94
CA LEU A 340 -12.37 9.07 9.25
C LEU A 340 -12.10 9.85 10.54
N ALA A 341 -11.28 9.28 11.43
CA ALA A 341 -10.86 9.92 12.66
C ALA A 341 -9.40 9.57 12.97
N ASN A 342 -8.80 10.28 13.93
CA ASN A 342 -7.44 10.03 14.35
C ASN A 342 -7.32 8.62 14.96
N LYS A 343 -6.42 7.80 14.40
CA LYS A 343 -6.19 6.42 14.82
C LYS A 343 -5.84 6.32 16.31
N ASP A 344 -4.97 7.18 16.80
CA ASP A 344 -4.47 7.09 18.18
C ASP A 344 -5.57 7.40 19.20
N GLU A 345 -6.41 8.40 18.89
CA GLU A 345 -7.58 8.75 19.71
C GLU A 345 -8.62 7.62 19.73
N LEU A 346 -8.86 6.98 18.58
CA LEU A 346 -9.78 5.85 18.48
C LEU A 346 -9.30 4.64 19.28
N ILE A 347 -8.00 4.33 19.25
CA ILE A 347 -7.39 3.25 20.03
C ILE A 347 -7.53 3.54 21.53
N GLU A 348 -7.24 4.77 21.96
CA GLU A 348 -7.36 5.16 23.38
C GLU A 348 -8.81 5.04 23.88
N GLU A 349 -9.80 5.41 23.06
CA GLU A 349 -11.22 5.25 23.40
C GLU A 349 -11.62 3.77 23.53
N LEU A 350 -11.11 2.92 22.63
CA LEU A 350 -11.31 1.47 22.66
C LEU A 350 -10.74 0.83 23.93
N GLU A 351 -9.51 1.19 24.30
CA GLU A 351 -8.86 0.70 25.51
C GLU A 351 -9.61 1.13 26.77
N LYS A 352 -10.05 2.40 26.83
CA LYS A 352 -10.89 2.89 27.94
C LYS A 352 -12.20 2.12 28.04
N LYS A 353 -12.91 1.89 26.93
CA LYS A 353 -14.14 1.08 26.90
C LYS A 353 -13.89 -0.36 27.36
N LYS A 354 -12.79 -0.96 26.94
CA LYS A 354 -12.40 -2.33 27.33
C LYS A 354 -12.10 -2.41 28.83
N GLN A 355 -11.33 -1.47 29.37
CA GLN A 355 -11.06 -1.37 30.80
C GLN A 355 -12.33 -1.15 31.62
N GLU A 356 -13.24 -0.30 31.14
CA GLU A 356 -14.51 -0.06 31.83
C GLU A 356 -15.40 -1.32 31.84
N LYS A 357 -15.42 -2.07 30.73
CA LYS A 357 -16.15 -3.35 30.64
C LYS A 357 -15.58 -4.38 31.61
N ILE A 358 -14.25 -4.54 31.64
CA ILE A 358 -13.56 -5.43 32.60
C ILE A 358 -13.91 -5.02 34.03
N ARG A 359 -13.85 -3.72 34.35
CA ARG A 359 -14.21 -3.21 35.68
C ARG A 359 -15.67 -3.51 36.05
N LYS A 360 -16.61 -3.36 35.10
CA LYS A 360 -18.03 -3.68 35.32
C LYS A 360 -18.26 -5.18 35.53
N GLU A 361 -17.59 -6.03 34.76
CA GLU A 361 -17.65 -7.50 34.91
C GLU A 361 -17.07 -7.94 36.26
N GLU A 362 -15.93 -7.37 36.67
CA GLU A 362 -15.32 -7.64 37.97
C GLU A 362 -16.21 -7.15 39.12
N GLN A 363 -16.79 -5.96 39.03
CA GLN A 363 -17.77 -5.48 40.01
C GLN A 363 -18.99 -6.38 40.10
N LYS A 364 -19.48 -6.89 38.97
CA LYS A 364 -20.60 -7.85 38.95
C LYS A 364 -20.22 -9.17 39.61
N ARG A 365 -19.01 -9.69 39.34
CA ARG A 365 -18.48 -10.91 39.96
C ARG A 365 -18.38 -10.74 41.48
N LEU A 366 -17.78 -9.64 41.94
CA LEU A 366 -17.65 -9.35 43.38
C LEU A 366 -19.01 -9.21 44.08
N ARG A 367 -20.01 -8.59 43.44
CA ARG A 367 -21.37 -8.51 43.99
C ARG A 367 -22.02 -9.89 44.11
N LEU A 368 -21.88 -10.74 43.09
CA LEU A 368 -22.41 -12.10 43.13
C LEU A 368 -21.73 -12.95 44.22
N GLU A 369 -20.41 -12.80 44.39
CA GLU A 369 -19.66 -13.46 45.47
C GLU A 369 -20.09 -12.96 46.86
N GLU A 370 -20.29 -11.65 47.03
CA GLU A 370 -20.75 -11.07 48.29
C GLU A 370 -22.18 -11.49 48.63
N GLU A 371 -23.07 -11.52 47.63
CA GLU A 371 -24.44 -12.03 47.79
C GLU A 371 -24.44 -13.52 48.14
N ALA A 372 -23.61 -14.33 47.47
CA ALA A 372 -23.44 -15.74 47.78
C ALA A 372 -22.92 -15.94 49.21
N ARG A 373 -21.93 -15.14 49.65
CA ARG A 373 -21.38 -15.18 51.02
C ARG A 373 -22.44 -14.80 52.05
N LYS A 374 -23.17 -13.70 51.86
CA LYS A 374 -24.26 -13.27 52.76
C LYS A 374 -25.37 -14.32 52.84
N LYS A 375 -25.70 -14.95 51.71
CA LYS A 375 -26.70 -16.03 51.66
C LYS A 375 -26.21 -17.28 52.40
N ALA A 376 -24.93 -17.65 52.26
CA ALA A 376 -24.33 -18.75 53.00
C ALA A 376 -24.27 -18.48 54.51
N GLU A 377 -23.84 -17.29 54.93
CA GLU A 377 -23.86 -16.88 56.35
C GLU A 377 -25.27 -16.88 56.95
N LEU A 378 -26.26 -16.40 56.19
CA LEU A 378 -27.65 -16.40 56.62
C LEU A 378 -28.21 -17.83 56.70
N ALA A 379 -27.82 -18.72 55.79
CA ALA A 379 -28.20 -20.13 55.81
C ALA A 379 -27.59 -20.85 57.01
N GLU A 380 -26.33 -20.62 57.35
CA GLU A 380 -25.70 -21.17 58.57
C GLU A 380 -26.38 -20.64 59.84
N LYS A 381 -26.66 -19.33 59.92
CA LYS A 381 -27.42 -18.76 61.04
C LYS A 381 -28.82 -19.35 61.14
N ALA A 382 -29.48 -19.63 60.02
CA ALA A 382 -30.82 -20.21 59.99
C ALA A 382 -30.88 -21.70 60.40
N LYS A 383 -29.75 -22.39 60.53
CA LYS A 383 -29.69 -23.78 61.06
C LYS A 383 -29.73 -23.84 62.58
N ILE A 384 -29.51 -22.73 63.29
CA ILE A 384 -29.43 -22.69 64.75
C ILE A 384 -30.85 -22.69 65.34
N PRO A 385 -31.22 -23.69 66.16
CA PRO A 385 -32.51 -23.72 66.82
C PRO A 385 -32.74 -22.48 67.70
N PRO A 386 -33.95 -21.88 67.70
CA PRO A 386 -34.22 -20.67 68.49
C PRO A 386 -33.98 -20.83 69.99
N SER A 387 -34.17 -22.05 70.52
CA SER A 387 -33.90 -22.42 71.92
C SER A 387 -32.41 -22.51 72.26
N GLU A 388 -31.54 -22.68 71.26
CA GLU A 388 -30.10 -22.89 71.46
C GLU A 388 -29.25 -21.66 71.13
N MET A 389 -29.84 -20.65 70.47
CA MET A 389 -29.17 -19.44 70.02
C MET A 389 -28.41 -18.70 71.13
N PHE A 390 -28.93 -18.69 72.36
CA PHE A 390 -28.33 -17.97 73.49
C PHE A 390 -27.57 -18.88 74.47
N LEU A 391 -27.82 -20.20 74.44
CA LEU A 391 -27.20 -21.18 75.36
C LEU A 391 -25.68 -21.29 75.19
N GLY A 392 -25.16 -20.96 74.00
CA GLY A 392 -23.72 -20.90 73.71
C GLY A 392 -23.01 -19.63 74.20
N MET A 393 -23.74 -18.57 74.58
CA MET A 393 -23.19 -17.27 74.99
C MET A 393 -22.95 -17.19 76.51
N LYS A 394 -22.19 -18.16 77.04
CA LYS A 394 -21.90 -18.30 78.48
C LYS A 394 -21.01 -17.20 79.05
N ASP A 395 -20.36 -16.43 78.17
CA ASP A 395 -19.61 -15.22 78.48
C ASP A 395 -20.52 -14.02 78.80
N LYS A 396 -21.81 -14.09 78.42
CA LYS A 396 -22.77 -12.98 78.54
C LYS A 396 -23.96 -13.29 79.43
N TYR A 397 -24.33 -14.56 79.57
CA TYR A 397 -25.55 -14.98 80.27
C TYR A 397 -25.29 -16.22 81.13
N SER A 398 -25.81 -16.20 82.36
CA SER A 398 -25.57 -17.26 83.36
C SER A 398 -26.76 -18.19 83.58
N LYS A 399 -27.99 -17.72 83.36
CA LYS A 399 -29.24 -18.50 83.53
C LYS A 399 -30.19 -18.25 82.38
N PHE A 400 -30.95 -19.29 82.03
CA PHE A 400 -31.91 -19.31 80.93
C PHE A 400 -33.25 -19.88 81.40
N ASP A 401 -34.34 -19.50 80.76
CA ASP A 401 -35.67 -20.10 80.98
C ASP A 401 -35.88 -21.37 80.12
N ASP A 402 -37.04 -22.01 80.29
CA ASP A 402 -37.41 -23.26 79.60
C ASP A 402 -37.53 -23.09 78.06
N GLU A 403 -37.58 -21.85 77.57
CA GLU A 403 -37.62 -21.50 76.15
C GLU A 403 -36.24 -21.09 75.60
N GLY A 404 -35.19 -21.16 76.43
CA GLY A 404 -33.81 -20.85 76.08
C GLY A 404 -33.48 -19.35 76.09
N LEU A 405 -34.33 -18.51 76.67
CA LEU A 405 -34.10 -17.06 76.80
C LEU A 405 -33.20 -16.75 78.01
N PRO A 406 -32.20 -15.86 77.87
CA PRO A 406 -31.43 -15.41 79.02
C PRO A 406 -32.29 -14.69 80.05
N THR A 407 -32.17 -15.08 81.31
CA THR A 407 -32.84 -14.44 82.45
C THR A 407 -31.87 -13.62 83.31
N HIS A 408 -30.59 -13.99 83.32
CA HIS A 408 -29.55 -13.34 84.13
C HIS A 408 -28.29 -13.07 83.29
N ASP A 409 -27.59 -11.98 83.58
CA ASP A 409 -26.33 -11.62 82.93
C ASP A 409 -25.16 -12.50 83.39
N ALA A 410 -23.95 -12.26 82.86
CA ALA A 410 -22.74 -13.02 83.18
C ALA A 410 -22.34 -12.94 84.67
N ALA A 411 -22.76 -11.89 85.39
CA ALA A 411 -22.49 -11.71 86.82
C ALA A 411 -23.56 -12.38 87.71
N GLY A 412 -24.64 -12.90 87.12
CA GLY A 412 -25.71 -13.56 87.84
C GLY A 412 -26.85 -12.63 88.26
N GLU A 413 -26.88 -11.40 87.75
CA GLU A 413 -27.93 -10.41 88.03
C GLU A 413 -29.10 -10.54 87.04
N PRO A 414 -30.36 -10.37 87.49
CA PRO A 414 -31.53 -10.50 86.62
C PRO A 414 -31.58 -9.40 85.56
N LEU A 415 -31.78 -9.80 84.31
CA LEU A 415 -31.86 -8.88 83.18
C LEU A 415 -33.08 -7.96 83.30
N SER A 416 -32.91 -6.69 82.92
CA SER A 416 -34.02 -5.73 82.94
C SER A 416 -35.11 -6.11 81.94
N LYS A 417 -36.38 -5.75 82.23
CA LYS A 417 -37.54 -6.00 81.33
C LYS A 417 -37.30 -5.49 79.89
N GLY A 418 -36.52 -4.43 79.71
CA GLY A 418 -36.15 -3.90 78.39
C GLY A 418 -35.17 -4.80 77.62
N GLN A 419 -34.19 -5.38 78.32
CA GLN A 419 -33.22 -6.33 77.76
C GLN A 419 -33.88 -7.65 77.40
N THR A 420 -34.72 -8.21 78.28
CA THR A 420 -35.48 -9.44 78.01
C THR A 420 -36.39 -9.29 76.80
N LYS A 421 -37.07 -8.15 76.65
CA LYS A 421 -37.92 -7.87 75.47
C LYS A 421 -37.12 -7.74 74.17
N LYS A 422 -35.90 -7.22 74.23
CA LYS A 422 -34.99 -7.14 73.08
C LYS A 422 -34.51 -8.53 72.66
N LEU A 423 -34.11 -9.37 73.61
CA LEU A 423 -33.70 -10.76 73.38
C LEU A 423 -34.85 -11.62 72.86
N ALA A 424 -36.06 -11.46 73.39
CA ALA A 424 -37.27 -12.11 72.88
C ALA A 424 -37.58 -11.72 71.42
N LYS A 425 -37.35 -10.44 71.06
CA LYS A 425 -37.50 -9.98 69.67
C LYS A 425 -36.44 -10.56 68.74
N GLU A 426 -35.23 -10.77 69.23
CA GLU A 426 -34.15 -11.43 68.48
C GLU A 426 -34.42 -12.93 68.31
N GLN A 427 -34.90 -13.61 69.36
CA GLN A 427 -35.31 -15.01 69.30
C GLN A 427 -36.49 -15.22 68.34
N ALA A 428 -37.48 -14.32 68.34
CA ALA A 428 -38.62 -14.38 67.41
C ALA A 428 -38.19 -14.19 65.94
N LYS A 429 -37.20 -13.32 65.69
CA LYS A 429 -36.60 -13.19 64.34
C LYS A 429 -35.85 -14.45 63.92
N GLN A 430 -35.11 -15.06 64.85
CA GLN A 430 -34.42 -16.33 64.62
C GLN A 430 -35.40 -17.47 64.37
N LYS A 431 -36.51 -17.53 65.13
CA LYS A 431 -37.60 -18.49 64.93
C LYS A 431 -38.21 -18.39 63.54
N ALA A 432 -38.47 -17.18 63.05
CA ALA A 432 -38.95 -16.97 61.68
C ALA A 432 -37.93 -17.41 60.60
N LEU A 433 -36.62 -17.24 60.85
CA LEU A 433 -35.55 -17.70 59.96
C LEU A 433 -35.41 -19.23 59.95
N TYR A 434 -35.43 -19.85 61.13
CA TYR A 434 -35.33 -21.30 61.33
C TYR A 434 -36.54 -22.05 60.77
N GLU A 435 -37.76 -21.56 61.01
CA GLU A 435 -38.98 -22.15 60.43
C GLU A 435 -39.00 -22.06 58.90
N LYS A 436 -38.48 -20.96 58.33
CA LYS A 436 -38.35 -20.80 56.88
C LYS A 436 -37.32 -21.76 56.26
N HIS A 437 -36.22 -22.04 56.97
CA HIS A 437 -35.24 -23.06 56.57
C HIS A 437 -35.82 -24.48 56.70
N SER A 438 -36.47 -24.80 57.82
CA SER A 438 -37.08 -26.11 58.06
C SER A 438 -38.21 -26.45 57.07
N LYS A 439 -38.93 -25.45 56.54
CA LYS A 439 -39.95 -25.64 55.48
C LYS A 439 -39.38 -25.78 54.07
N ALA A 440 -38.13 -25.38 53.84
CA ALA A 440 -37.46 -25.46 52.54
C ALA A 440 -36.63 -26.75 52.37
N GLY A 441 -36.46 -27.54 53.44
CA GLY A 441 -35.72 -28.81 53.46
C GLY A 441 -36.60 -30.08 53.50
N ASN A 442 -37.93 -29.93 53.42
CA ASN A 442 -38.91 -30.97 53.05
C ASN A 442 -39.45 -30.62 51.66
#